data_AF-A0A7C4VEE5-F1
#
_entry.id   AF-A0A7C4VEE5-F1
#
_cell.length_a   1.000
_cell.length_b   1.000
_cell.length_c   1.000
_cell.angle_alpha   90.00
_cell.angle_beta   90.00
_cell.angle_gamma   90.00
#
_symmetry.space_group_name_H-M   'P 1'
#
loop_
_entity.id
_entity.type
_entity.pdbx_description
1 polymer ?
#
loop_
_entity_poly.entity_id
_entity_poly.type
_entity_poly.pdbx_seq_one_letter_code
_entity_poly.pdbx_strand_id
1 'polypeptide(L)'
;MVIYMNVNTKRRFSLKNLEAKFEELGNRSVFTFEKMKRGEQTKLVLHHKQYQGRVEVGEIPDQKLVYASAWGNEEERLTSSWIEWMIRYFSVRLATIEIFPESAKVGRD
;
A
#
# COMPACT_ATOMS: atom_id res chain seq x y z
N MET A 1 -13.56 -5.53 -6.94
CA MET A 1 -13.66 -5.41 -5.46
C MET A 1 -12.60 -4.40 -5.01
N VAL A 2 -12.60 -3.90 -3.78
CA VAL A 2 -11.46 -3.13 -3.26
C VAL A 2 -11.13 -3.64 -1.88
N ILE A 3 -9.86 -3.97 -1.64
CA ILE A 3 -9.42 -4.37 -0.31
C ILE A 3 -8.65 -3.20 0.30
N TYR A 4 -9.20 -2.62 1.35
CA TYR A 4 -8.55 -1.56 2.11
C TYR A 4 -7.69 -2.16 3.22
N MET A 5 -6.57 -1.51 3.50
CA MET A 5 -5.60 -1.95 4.48
C MET A 5 -5.10 -0.75 5.27
N ASN A 6 -5.11 -0.85 6.60
CA ASN A 6 -4.45 0.13 7.45
C ASN A 6 -3.18 -0.49 8.02
N VAL A 7 -2.03 0.13 7.75
CA VAL A 7 -0.75 -0.25 8.32
C VAL A 7 -0.38 0.75 9.40
N ASN A 8 -0.56 0.32 10.65
CA ASN A 8 -0.17 1.08 11.82
C ASN A 8 1.28 0.78 12.17
N THR A 9 2.02 1.83 12.52
CA THR A 9 3.44 1.71 12.85
C THR A 9 3.75 2.19 14.26
N LYS A 10 4.75 1.58 14.90
CA LYS A 10 5.19 1.90 16.28
C LYS A 10 5.81 3.29 16.39
N ARG A 11 6.35 3.82 15.30
CA ARG A 11 7.06 5.12 15.22
C ARG A 11 6.59 5.86 13.98
N ARG A 12 7.01 7.11 13.81
CA ARG A 12 6.71 7.88 12.60
C ARG A 12 7.15 7.07 11.36
N PHE A 13 6.20 6.83 10.48
CA PHE A 13 6.40 6.19 9.19
C PHE A 13 5.81 7.10 8.12
N SER A 14 6.48 7.16 6.97
CA SER A 14 6.07 8.03 5.87
C SER A 14 6.24 7.33 4.53
N LEU A 15 5.58 7.85 3.50
CA LEU A 15 5.75 7.42 2.10
C LEU A 15 7.22 7.54 1.67
N LYS A 16 7.97 8.51 2.19
CA LYS A 16 9.41 8.63 1.92
C LYS A 16 10.21 7.39 2.37
N ASN A 17 9.76 6.70 3.43
CA ASN A 17 10.40 5.45 3.84
C ASN A 17 10.16 4.33 2.83
N LEU A 18 8.97 4.28 2.23
CA LEU A 18 8.62 3.33 1.17
C LEU A 18 9.43 3.62 -0.10
N GLU A 19 9.43 4.89 -0.52
CA GLU A 19 10.19 5.36 -1.69
C GLU A 19 11.67 4.99 -1.58
N ALA A 20 12.31 5.34 -0.47
CA ALA A 20 13.72 5.02 -0.25
C ALA A 20 14.01 3.52 -0.32
N LYS A 21 13.09 2.68 0.18
CA LYS A 21 13.24 1.23 0.10
C LYS A 21 13.03 0.71 -1.32
N PHE A 22 12.08 1.25 -2.07
CA PHE A 22 11.91 0.89 -3.47
C PHE A 22 13.12 1.30 -4.32
N GLU A 23 13.69 2.49 -4.08
CA GLU A 23 14.91 2.97 -4.73
C GLU A 23 16.11 2.05 -4.42
N GLU A 24 16.30 1.66 -3.15
CA GLU A 24 17.34 0.71 -2.72
C GLU A 24 17.21 -0.67 -3.42
N LEU A 25 15.98 -1.15 -3.59
CA LEU A 25 15.73 -2.43 -4.24
C LEU A 25 15.87 -2.34 -5.77
N GLY A 26 15.50 -1.21 -6.36
CA GLY A 26 15.45 -0.98 -7.80
C GLY A 26 14.70 -2.12 -8.52
N ASN A 27 15.34 -2.69 -9.53
CA ASN A 27 14.78 -3.78 -10.33
C ASN A 27 14.55 -5.09 -9.56
N ARG A 28 15.07 -5.23 -8.32
CA ARG A 28 14.83 -6.42 -7.48
C ARG A 28 13.51 -6.36 -6.74
N SER A 29 12.85 -5.20 -6.70
CA SER A 29 11.51 -5.07 -6.11
C SER A 29 10.48 -5.86 -6.95
N VAL A 30 9.50 -6.47 -6.28
CA VAL A 30 8.33 -7.10 -6.93
C VAL A 30 7.28 -6.08 -7.36
N PHE A 31 7.35 -4.87 -6.82
CA PHE A 31 6.56 -3.71 -7.23
C PHE A 31 7.41 -2.69 -7.95
N THR A 32 6.87 -2.09 -9.01
CA THR A 32 7.26 -0.76 -9.46
C THR A 32 6.33 0.27 -8.80
N PHE A 33 6.76 1.53 -8.74
CA PHE A 33 5.93 2.58 -8.17
C PHE A 33 6.01 3.87 -8.97
N GLU A 34 4.92 4.63 -8.92
CA GLU A 34 4.85 6.01 -9.39
C GLU A 34 4.24 6.90 -8.29
N LYS A 35 4.61 8.18 -8.30
CA LYS A 35 4.06 9.15 -7.36
C LYS A 35 2.89 9.86 -8.02
N MET A 36 1.73 9.83 -7.38
CA MET A 36 0.56 10.59 -7.79
C MET A 36 0.29 11.68 -6.76
N LYS A 37 0.17 12.92 -7.22
CA LYS A 37 -0.28 14.06 -6.39
C LYS A 37 -1.68 14.46 -6.79
N ARG A 38 -2.58 14.54 -5.81
CA ARG A 38 -3.95 15.04 -6.01
C ARG A 38 -4.24 16.08 -4.92
N GLY A 39 -4.15 17.36 -5.30
CA GLY A 39 -4.16 18.47 -4.34
C GLY A 39 -2.95 18.38 -3.41
N GLU A 40 -3.18 18.51 -2.10
CA GLU A 40 -2.13 18.41 -1.08
C GLU A 40 -1.73 16.96 -0.75
N GLN A 41 -2.52 15.97 -1.19
CA GLN A 41 -2.26 14.57 -0.90
C GLN A 41 -1.29 13.97 -1.91
N THR A 42 -0.24 13.33 -1.39
CA THR A 42 0.68 12.49 -2.18
C THR A 42 0.34 11.03 -1.93
N LYS A 43 0.27 10.25 -3.00
CA LYS A 43 0.11 8.80 -2.97
C LYS A 43 1.22 8.12 -3.77
N LEU A 44 1.55 6.90 -3.40
CA LEU A 44 2.31 5.98 -4.23
C LEU A 44 1.32 5.02 -4.89
N VAL A 45 1.41 4.88 -6.20
CA VAL A 45 0.69 3.85 -6.94
C VAL A 45 1.70 2.76 -7.25
N LEU A 46 1.46 1.56 -6.72
CA LEU A 46 2.33 0.41 -6.84
C LEU A 46 1.75 -0.58 -7.85
N HIS A 47 2.59 -1.05 -8.77
CA HIS A 47 2.22 -2.07 -9.74
C HIS A 47 3.05 -3.32 -9.50
N HIS A 48 2.37 -4.45 -9.25
CA HIS A 48 3.05 -5.72 -9.11
C HIS A 48 3.52 -6.21 -10.49
N LYS A 49 4.72 -6.76 -10.59
CA LYS A 49 5.28 -7.22 -11.88
C LYS A 49 4.53 -8.40 -12.51
N GLN A 50 3.77 -9.14 -11.70
CA GLN A 50 3.08 -10.36 -12.14
C GLN A 50 1.56 -10.29 -12.01
N TYR A 51 1.02 -9.43 -11.15
CA TYR A 51 -0.41 -9.42 -10.83
C TYR A 51 -1.07 -8.19 -11.41
N GLN A 52 -2.24 -8.37 -12.01
CA GLN A 52 -3.04 -7.32 -12.61
C GLN A 52 -3.73 -6.47 -11.55
N GLY A 53 -3.59 -5.15 -11.71
CA GLY A 53 -4.15 -4.16 -10.80
C GLY A 53 -3.08 -3.26 -10.22
N ARG A 54 -3.39 -2.66 -9.07
CA ARG A 54 -2.50 -1.75 -8.37
C ARG A 54 -2.78 -1.70 -6.88
N VAL A 55 -1.77 -1.33 -6.11
CA VAL A 55 -1.92 -0.95 -4.71
C VAL A 55 -1.70 0.55 -4.60
N GLU A 56 -2.70 1.30 -4.19
CA GLU A 56 -2.55 2.73 -3.89
C GLU A 56 -2.24 2.91 -2.42
N VAL A 57 -1.15 3.59 -2.11
CA VAL A 57 -0.65 3.81 -0.75
C VAL A 57 -0.61 5.30 -0.46
N GLY A 58 -1.22 5.71 0.64
CA GLY A 58 -1.15 7.07 1.16
C GLY A 58 -0.78 7.09 2.63
N GLU A 59 -0.46 8.27 3.14
CA GLU A 59 -0.16 8.48 4.56
C GLU A 59 -1.15 9.45 5.19
N ILE A 60 -1.38 9.27 6.48
CA ILE A 60 -1.99 10.27 7.36
C ILE A 60 -0.92 10.64 8.38
N PRO A 61 -0.13 11.71 8.13
CA PRO A 61 1.08 12.01 8.89
C PRO A 61 0.85 12.11 10.40
N ASP A 62 -0.26 12.70 10.82
CA ASP A 62 -0.61 12.90 12.24
C ASP A 62 -0.94 11.61 12.98
N GLN A 63 -1.36 10.57 12.24
CA GLN A 63 -1.82 9.30 12.81
C GLN A 63 -0.75 8.20 12.77
N LYS A 64 0.45 8.48 12.23
CA LYS A 64 1.53 7.46 12.03
C LYS A 64 1.02 6.22 11.27
N LEU A 65 0.07 6.47 10.36
CA LEU A 65 -0.69 5.46 9.64
C LEU A 65 -0.41 5.59 8.16
N VAL A 66 -0.21 4.44 7.52
CA VAL A 66 -0.23 4.30 6.07
C VAL A 66 -1.47 3.52 5.71
N TYR A 67 -2.32 4.11 4.86
CA TYR A 67 -3.44 3.38 4.28
C TYR A 67 -3.02 2.86 2.91
N ALA A 68 -3.43 1.64 2.60
CA ALA A 68 -3.25 1.03 1.30
C ALA A 68 -4.60 0.52 0.79
N SER A 69 -4.78 0.50 -0.53
CA SER A 69 -5.96 -0.07 -1.16
C SER A 69 -5.55 -0.86 -2.39
N ALA A 70 -5.93 -2.13 -2.45
CA ALA A 70 -5.70 -3.00 -3.60
C ALA A 70 -6.91 -2.93 -4.54
N TRP A 71 -6.65 -2.61 -5.81
CA TRP A 71 -7.63 -2.47 -6.88
C TRP A 71 -7.25 -3.38 -8.05
N GLY A 72 -8.21 -4.03 -8.68
CA GLY A 72 -7.97 -4.81 -9.89
C GLY A 72 -8.86 -6.04 -9.99
N ASN A 73 -8.29 -7.10 -10.58
CA ASN A 73 -8.91 -8.43 -10.66
C ASN A 73 -8.20 -9.46 -9.76
N GLU A 74 -7.06 -9.08 -9.18
CA GLU A 74 -6.22 -9.94 -8.33
C GLU A 74 -5.98 -9.28 -6.96
N GLU A 75 -7.00 -8.62 -6.41
CA GLU A 75 -6.91 -7.80 -5.19
C GLU A 75 -6.37 -8.59 -4.00
N GLU A 76 -6.80 -9.83 -3.79
CA GLU A 76 -6.30 -10.69 -2.71
C GLU A 76 -4.79 -11.00 -2.85
N ARG A 77 -4.32 -11.28 -4.07
CA ARG A 77 -2.90 -11.54 -4.33
C ARG A 77 -2.07 -10.27 -4.17
N LEU A 78 -2.60 -9.13 -4.62
CA LEU A 78 -1.98 -7.82 -4.44
C LEU A 78 -1.90 -7.45 -2.95
N THR A 79 -2.97 -7.68 -2.19
CA THR A 79 -3.00 -7.50 -0.73
C THR A 79 -1.97 -8.38 -0.03
N SER A 80 -1.93 -9.69 -0.34
CA SER A 80 -0.94 -10.60 0.26
C SER A 80 0.49 -10.16 -0.05
N SER A 81 0.79 -9.87 -1.32
CA SER A 81 2.12 -9.45 -1.76
C SER A 81 2.55 -8.13 -1.10
N TRP A 82 1.63 -7.17 -0.96
CA TRP A 82 1.90 -5.92 -0.25
C TRP A 82 2.22 -6.15 1.23
N ILE A 83 1.43 -6.97 1.91
CA ILE A 83 1.63 -7.30 3.33
C ILE A 83 2.96 -8.01 3.55
N GLU A 84 3.27 -9.01 2.72
CA GLU A 84 4.55 -9.72 2.76
C GLU A 84 5.73 -8.78 2.53
N TRP A 85 5.62 -7.86 1.58
CA TRP A 85 6.66 -6.86 1.32
C TRP A 85 6.86 -5.94 2.53
N MET A 86 5.76 -5.45 3.13
CA MET A 86 5.82 -4.62 4.34
C MET A 86 6.46 -5.34 5.53
N ILE A 87 6.08 -6.60 5.76
CA ILE A 87 6.69 -7.42 6.82
C ILE A 87 8.17 -7.62 6.54
N ARG A 88 8.53 -7.99 5.30
CA ARG A 88 9.92 -8.28 4.92
C ARG A 88 10.86 -7.11 5.18
N TYR A 89 10.45 -5.88 4.85
CA TYR A 89 11.35 -4.73 4.89
C TYR A 89 11.12 -3.80 6.09
N PHE A 90 9.98 -3.92 6.78
CA PHE A 90 9.60 -3.00 7.86
C PHE A 90 9.05 -3.69 9.12
N SER A 91 9.16 -5.01 9.27
CA SER A 91 8.66 -5.79 10.44
C SER A 91 8.85 -5.11 11.80
N VAL A 92 10.05 -4.60 12.09
CA VAL A 92 10.37 -3.96 13.38
C VAL A 92 9.57 -2.67 13.63
N ARG A 93 9.09 -2.01 12.58
CA ARG A 93 8.30 -0.78 12.64
C ARG A 93 6.80 -1.04 12.68
N LEU A 94 6.34 -2.21 12.25
CA LEU A 94 4.92 -2.54 12.20
C LEU A 94 4.36 -2.74 13.62
N ALA A 95 3.18 -2.18 13.86
CA ALA A 95 2.38 -2.42 15.05
C ALA A 95 1.23 -3.37 14.70
N THR A 96 0.36 -2.98 13.77
CA THR A 96 -0.75 -3.79 13.27
C THR A 96 -0.95 -3.57 11.78
N ILE A 97 -1.50 -4.58 11.10
CA ILE A 97 -2.04 -4.47 9.75
C ILE A 97 -3.50 -4.92 9.84
N GLU A 98 -4.42 -4.02 9.54
CA GLU A 98 -5.86 -4.29 9.54
C GLU A 98 -6.34 -4.36 8.09
N ILE A 99 -7.12 -5.38 7.76
CA ILE A 99 -7.61 -5.64 6.40
C ILE A 99 -9.14 -5.51 6.41
N PHE A 100 -9.66 -4.66 5.54
CA PHE A 100 -11.07 -4.38 5.38
C PHE A 100 -11.47 -4.75 3.94
N PRO A 101 -11.93 -5.98 3.69
CA PRO A 101 -12.44 -6.34 2.38
C PRO A 101 -13.75 -5.59 2.15
N GLU A 102 -13.75 -4.62 1.23
CA GLU A 102 -14.97 -3.97 0.79
C GLU A 102 -15.37 -4.51 -0.59
N SER A 103 -16.50 -5.20 -0.63
CA SER A 103 -17.26 -5.31 -1.88
C SER A 103 -17.62 -3.88 -2.25
N ALA A 104 -17.11 -3.38 -3.40
CA ALA A 104 -17.56 -2.10 -3.92
C ALA A 104 -19.09 -2.10 -3.85
N LYS A 105 -19.67 -1.19 -3.06
CA LYS A 105 -21.12 -1.03 -3.01
C LYS A 105 -21.57 -0.85 -4.45
N VAL A 106 -22.22 -1.87 -5.00
CA VAL A 106 -23.11 -1.70 -6.14
C VAL A 106 -23.99 -0.54 -5.75
N GLY A 107 -24.02 0.53 -6.56
CA GLY A 107 -24.84 1.69 -6.29
C GLY A 107 -26.21 1.21 -5.84
N ARG A 108 -26.70 1.74 -4.72
CA ARG A 108 -28.10 1.53 -4.35
C ARG A 108 -28.93 2.04 -5.54
N ASP A 109 -29.82 1.18 -6.03
CA ASP A 109 -30.92 1.52 -6.94
C ASP A 109 -31.65 2.79 -6.49
#